data_AF-X1R433-F1
#
_entry.id   AF-X1R433-F1
#
_cell.length_a   1.000
_cell.length_b   1.000
_cell.length_c   1.000
_cell.angle_alpha   90.00
_cell.angle_beta   90.00
_cell.angle_gamma   90.00
#
_symmetry.space_group_name_H-M   'P 1'
#
loop_
_entity.id
_entity.type
_entity.pdbx_description
1 polymer ?
#
loop_
_entity_poly.entity_id
_entity_poly.type
_entity_poly.pdbx_seq_one_letter_code
_entity_poly.pdbx_strand_id
1 'polypeptide(L)'
;LQTITDEYGAINNIKAKAKGYSIEDGDAWLSKEVEVLIPAAMEGAINKETVGRISPKVRILAEAANNPTAIDADEVLSQNGVFVLPDFLCNAGGVVVSYFEWVQSIDKYYWDEMEIHQRLERIMAKAFQATLAESINRKVSMRVAAYIVAVNRVAEAMRLRGWA
;
A
#
# COMPACT_ATOMS: atom_id res chain seq x y z
N LEU A 1 -21.63 -5.19 -6.41
CA LEU A 1 -21.28 -6.24 -5.43
C LEU A 1 -22.27 -6.35 -4.26
N GLN A 2 -22.85 -5.25 -3.75
CA GLN A 2 -23.74 -5.26 -2.57
C GLN A 2 -24.89 -6.29 -2.59
N THR A 3 -25.41 -6.67 -3.75
CA THR A 3 -26.48 -7.69 -3.87
C THR A 3 -25.99 -9.14 -3.73
N ILE A 4 -24.69 -9.38 -3.74
CA ILE A 4 -24.05 -10.71 -3.69
C ILE A 4 -23.12 -10.88 -2.50
N THR A 5 -23.02 -9.88 -1.63
CA THR A 5 -22.23 -9.91 -0.40
C THR A 5 -23.16 -10.07 0.82
N ASP A 6 -22.66 -10.65 1.90
CA ASP A 6 -23.31 -10.58 3.21
C ASP A 6 -23.01 -9.26 3.94
N GLU A 7 -23.46 -9.14 5.20
CA GLU A 7 -23.28 -7.95 6.03
C GLU A 7 -21.80 -7.67 6.39
N TYR A 8 -20.93 -8.68 6.28
CA TYR A 8 -19.49 -8.57 6.51
C TYR A 8 -18.69 -8.38 5.21
N GLY A 9 -19.38 -8.35 4.05
CA GLY A 9 -18.77 -8.19 2.74
C GLY A 9 -18.32 -9.50 2.08
N ALA A 10 -18.58 -10.68 2.67
CA ALA A 10 -18.20 -11.95 2.07
C ALA A 10 -19.06 -12.27 0.85
N ILE A 11 -18.41 -12.68 -0.25
CA ILE A 11 -19.10 -12.94 -1.53
C ILE A 11 -19.78 -14.31 -1.51
N ASN A 12 -21.07 -14.34 -1.85
CA ASN A 12 -21.79 -15.58 -2.09
C ASN A 12 -21.49 -16.11 -3.51
N ASN A 13 -20.71 -17.18 -3.59
CA ASN A 13 -20.27 -17.79 -4.85
C ASN A 13 -21.41 -18.27 -5.76
N ILE A 14 -22.53 -18.73 -5.20
CA ILE A 14 -23.69 -19.18 -5.99
C ILE A 14 -24.35 -17.97 -6.65
N LYS A 15 -24.60 -16.91 -5.89
CA LYS A 15 -25.17 -15.65 -6.41
C LYS A 15 -24.22 -14.97 -7.40
N ALA A 16 -22.91 -15.04 -7.18
CA ALA A 16 -21.91 -14.51 -8.09
C ALA A 16 -21.97 -15.24 -9.45
N LYS A 17 -21.97 -16.57 -9.47
CA LYS A 17 -22.13 -17.35 -10.71
C LYS A 17 -23.45 -17.06 -11.42
N ALA A 18 -24.55 -16.97 -10.68
CA ALA A 18 -25.86 -16.64 -11.25
C ALA A 18 -25.91 -15.25 -11.92
N LYS A 19 -25.04 -14.32 -11.52
CA LYS A 19 -24.87 -13.00 -12.13
C LYS A 19 -23.81 -12.95 -13.25
N GLY A 20 -23.24 -14.08 -13.63
CA GLY A 20 -22.27 -14.18 -14.72
C GLY A 20 -20.81 -13.91 -14.33
N TYR A 21 -20.49 -13.85 -13.04
CA TYR A 21 -19.09 -13.75 -12.60
C TYR A 21 -18.37 -15.09 -12.75
N SER A 22 -17.12 -15.05 -13.21
CA SER A 22 -16.20 -16.18 -13.13
C SER A 22 -15.65 -16.31 -11.71
N ILE A 23 -15.48 -17.55 -11.23
CA ILE A 23 -14.75 -17.86 -10.01
C ILE A 23 -13.44 -18.51 -10.43
N GLU A 24 -12.35 -17.89 -10.04
CA GLU A 24 -10.99 -18.36 -10.36
C GLU A 24 -10.29 -18.86 -9.10
N ASP A 25 -9.11 -19.45 -9.30
CA ASP A 25 -8.24 -19.85 -8.21
C ASP A 25 -7.79 -18.64 -7.38
N GLY A 26 -7.51 -18.88 -6.09
CA GLY A 26 -7.14 -17.83 -5.13
C GLY A 26 -5.91 -17.02 -5.56
N ASP A 27 -5.00 -17.61 -6.34
CA ASP A 27 -3.78 -16.95 -6.82
C ASP A 27 -3.87 -16.47 -8.27
N ALA A 28 -5.03 -16.64 -8.93
CA ALA A 28 -5.17 -16.28 -10.34
C ALA A 28 -4.92 -14.79 -10.62
N TRP A 29 -5.08 -13.93 -9.60
CA TRP A 29 -4.83 -12.50 -9.67
C TRP A 29 -3.36 -12.15 -9.96
N LEU A 30 -2.40 -12.97 -9.52
CA LEU A 30 -0.97 -12.74 -9.74
C LEU A 30 -0.63 -12.70 -11.23
N SER A 31 -1.27 -13.57 -12.01
CA SER A 31 -0.97 -13.74 -13.45
C SER A 31 -1.86 -12.91 -14.36
N LYS A 32 -2.64 -11.97 -13.82
CA LYS A 32 -3.50 -11.11 -14.63
C LYS A 32 -2.67 -10.13 -15.44
N GLU A 33 -3.09 -9.94 -16.68
CA GLU A 33 -2.48 -9.00 -17.63
C GLU A 33 -2.92 -7.56 -17.34
N VAL A 34 -2.37 -6.98 -16.27
CA VAL A 34 -2.68 -5.63 -15.79
C VAL A 34 -1.42 -4.77 -15.68
N GLU A 35 -1.58 -3.45 -15.64
CA GLU A 35 -0.48 -2.49 -15.46
C GLU A 35 -0.21 -2.19 -13.98
N VAL A 36 -1.24 -2.25 -13.14
CA VAL A 36 -1.17 -1.99 -11.70
C VAL A 36 -1.68 -3.21 -10.95
N LEU A 37 -0.87 -3.73 -10.04
CA LEU A 37 -1.20 -4.85 -9.17
C LEU A 37 -1.21 -4.38 -7.71
N ILE A 38 -2.31 -4.65 -6.99
CA ILE A 38 -2.54 -4.14 -5.63
C ILE A 38 -2.73 -5.31 -4.67
N PRO A 39 -1.65 -5.89 -4.09
CA PRO A 39 -1.80 -6.90 -3.05
C PRO A 39 -2.36 -6.26 -1.77
N ALA A 40 -3.58 -6.66 -1.38
CA ALA A 40 -4.37 -6.00 -0.34
C ALA A 40 -4.95 -6.96 0.72
N ALA A 41 -4.46 -8.20 0.78
CA ALA A 41 -5.03 -9.24 1.64
C ALA A 41 -4.00 -9.85 2.61
N MET A 42 -3.09 -10.67 2.09
CA MET A 42 -2.18 -11.50 2.89
C MET A 42 -0.75 -10.97 2.88
N GLU A 43 -0.09 -11.08 4.03
CA GLU A 43 1.36 -10.95 4.15
C GLU A 43 2.06 -12.07 3.35
N GLY A 44 3.19 -11.75 2.72
CA GLY A 44 4.02 -12.73 1.99
C GLY A 44 3.35 -13.40 0.79
N ALA A 45 2.26 -12.83 0.27
CA ALA A 45 1.56 -13.33 -0.92
C ALA A 45 2.45 -13.34 -2.17
N ILE A 46 3.39 -12.39 -2.25
CA ILE A 46 4.41 -12.31 -3.29
C ILE A 46 5.75 -12.73 -2.67
N ASN A 47 6.19 -13.94 -2.99
CA ASN A 47 7.39 -14.57 -2.45
C ASN A 47 8.19 -15.23 -3.58
N LYS A 48 9.26 -15.96 -3.25
CA LYS A 48 10.12 -16.64 -4.22
C LYS A 48 9.36 -17.56 -5.18
N GLU A 49 8.32 -18.22 -4.68
CA GLU A 49 7.52 -19.18 -5.44
C GLU A 49 6.48 -18.49 -6.33
N THR A 50 5.93 -17.35 -5.89
CA THR A 50 4.82 -16.68 -6.58
C THR A 50 5.23 -15.50 -7.45
N VAL A 51 6.37 -14.85 -7.20
CA VAL A 51 6.81 -13.64 -7.93
C VAL A 51 6.97 -13.90 -9.43
N GLY A 52 7.39 -15.10 -9.83
CA GLY A 52 7.52 -15.49 -11.23
C GLY A 52 6.18 -15.60 -11.98
N ARG A 53 5.06 -15.63 -11.25
CA ARG A 53 3.71 -15.65 -11.83
C ARG A 53 3.20 -14.26 -12.20
N ILE A 54 3.87 -13.20 -11.74
CA ILE A 54 3.47 -11.82 -12.00
C ILE A 54 3.62 -11.52 -13.49
N SER A 55 2.53 -10.99 -14.08
CA SER A 55 2.53 -10.67 -15.51
C SER A 55 3.60 -9.64 -15.86
N PRO A 56 4.34 -9.81 -16.98
CA PRO A 56 5.31 -8.82 -17.45
C PRO A 56 4.68 -7.48 -17.88
N LYS A 57 3.34 -7.40 -17.95
CA LYS A 57 2.61 -6.14 -18.17
C LYS A 57 2.57 -5.26 -16.92
N VAL A 58 2.80 -5.82 -15.73
CA VAL A 58 2.78 -5.06 -14.48
C VAL A 58 3.91 -4.04 -14.47
N ARG A 59 3.54 -2.78 -14.27
CA ARG A 59 4.46 -1.64 -14.15
C ARG A 59 4.51 -1.10 -12.74
N ILE A 60 3.41 -1.21 -12.00
CA ILE A 60 3.31 -0.72 -10.63
C ILE A 60 2.80 -1.84 -9.72
N LEU A 61 3.49 -2.06 -8.61
CA LEU A 61 3.00 -2.85 -7.49
C LEU A 61 2.69 -1.90 -6.33
N ALA A 62 1.42 -1.79 -5.94
CA ALA A 62 1.00 -0.91 -4.84
C ALA A 62 0.61 -1.74 -3.61
N GLU A 63 1.49 -1.79 -2.61
CA GLU A 63 1.34 -2.68 -1.46
C GLU A 63 0.29 -2.17 -0.47
N ALA A 64 -0.97 -2.56 -0.65
CA ALA A 64 -2.04 -2.13 0.25
C ALA A 64 -2.10 -2.97 1.54
N ALA A 65 -1.65 -4.22 1.51
CA ALA A 65 -1.46 -5.04 2.71
C ALA A 65 -0.15 -4.68 3.45
N ASN A 66 0.03 -5.20 4.66
CA ASN A 66 1.32 -5.11 5.37
C ASN A 66 2.22 -6.27 4.95
N ASN A 67 3.45 -5.94 4.54
CA ASN A 67 4.46 -6.88 4.05
C ASN A 67 3.96 -7.91 3.01
N PRO A 68 3.20 -7.51 1.97
CA PRO A 68 2.70 -8.49 0.99
C PRO A 68 3.79 -9.11 0.14
N THR A 69 4.95 -8.45 0.05
CA THR A 69 6.09 -8.87 -0.78
C THR A 69 7.28 -9.23 0.10
N ALA A 70 7.79 -10.44 -0.05
CA ALA A 70 9.02 -10.88 0.60
C ALA A 70 10.25 -10.17 0.01
N ILE A 71 11.32 -10.07 0.79
CA ILE A 71 12.55 -9.34 0.41
C ILE A 71 13.17 -9.90 -0.88
N ASP A 72 13.18 -11.22 -1.03
CA ASP A 72 13.72 -11.90 -2.21
C ASP A 72 12.86 -11.68 -3.47
N ALA A 73 11.54 -11.53 -3.30
CA ALA A 73 10.64 -11.17 -4.39
C ALA A 73 10.79 -9.69 -4.81
N ASP A 74 11.11 -8.78 -3.87
CA ASP A 74 11.34 -7.36 -4.13
C ASP A 74 12.50 -7.17 -5.12
N GLU A 75 13.57 -7.97 -5.00
CA GLU A 75 14.71 -7.96 -5.92
C GLU A 75 14.31 -8.35 -7.34
N VAL A 76 13.50 -9.41 -7.49
CA VAL A 76 13.01 -9.88 -8.79
C VAL A 76 12.11 -8.82 -9.44
N LEU A 77 11.22 -8.20 -8.66
CA LEU A 77 10.36 -7.11 -9.14
C LEU A 77 11.18 -5.91 -9.62
N SER A 78 12.21 -5.53 -8.86
CA SER A 78 13.11 -4.45 -9.23
C SER A 78 13.88 -4.77 -10.50
N GLN A 79 14.36 -6.01 -10.68
CA GLN A 79 15.05 -6.44 -11.90
C GLN A 79 14.12 -6.42 -13.13
N ASN A 80 12.84 -6.73 -12.92
CA ASN A 80 11.80 -6.66 -13.96
C ASN A 80 11.32 -5.22 -14.24
N GLY A 81 11.87 -4.22 -13.56
CA GLY A 81 11.51 -2.81 -13.75
C GLY A 81 10.12 -2.46 -13.23
N VAL A 82 9.60 -3.23 -12.27
CA VAL A 82 8.33 -2.92 -11.60
C VAL A 82 8.56 -1.83 -10.56
N PHE A 83 7.79 -0.75 -10.64
CA PHE A 83 7.77 0.30 -9.64
C PHE A 83 6.98 -0.16 -8.41
N VAL A 84 7.68 -0.48 -7.32
CA VAL A 84 7.05 -0.89 -6.06
C VAL A 84 6.78 0.34 -5.20
N LEU A 85 5.50 0.58 -4.87
CA LEU A 85 5.09 1.52 -3.85
C LEU A 85 5.00 0.76 -2.51
N PRO A 86 5.94 0.99 -1.56
CA PRO A 86 6.08 0.15 -0.38
C PRO A 86 4.89 0.29 0.57
N ASP A 87 4.57 -0.79 1.26
CA ASP A 87 3.42 -0.96 2.15
C ASP A 87 3.17 0.20 3.11
N PHE A 88 4.11 0.51 3.99
CA PHE A 88 3.93 1.54 5.01
C PHE A 88 3.87 2.97 4.45
N LEU A 89 4.08 3.16 3.14
CA LEU A 89 3.75 4.39 2.42
C LEU A 89 2.40 4.28 1.71
N CYS A 90 2.13 3.17 1.03
CA CYS A 90 0.93 2.93 0.25
C CYS A 90 -0.33 2.87 1.12
N ASN A 91 -0.28 2.14 2.24
CA ASN A 91 -1.40 1.89 3.13
C ASN A 91 -1.51 2.90 4.30
N ALA A 92 -0.59 3.88 4.37
CA ALA A 92 -0.47 4.83 5.48
C ALA A 92 -1.71 5.69 5.73
N GLY A 93 -2.62 5.78 4.74
CA GLY A 93 -3.84 6.57 4.85
C GLY A 93 -4.69 6.20 6.06
N GLY A 94 -4.73 4.92 6.45
CA GLY A 94 -5.44 4.48 7.65
C GLY A 94 -4.90 5.16 8.92
N VAL A 95 -3.58 5.12 9.12
CA VAL A 95 -2.93 5.76 10.28
C VAL A 95 -3.09 7.28 10.25
N VAL A 96 -3.02 7.90 9.07
CA VAL A 96 -3.22 9.35 8.91
C VAL A 96 -4.64 9.76 9.31
N VAL A 97 -5.66 9.02 8.90
CA VAL A 97 -7.05 9.32 9.26
C VAL A 97 -7.32 9.01 10.73
N SER A 98 -6.70 7.98 11.32
CA SER A 98 -6.74 7.76 12.78
C SER A 98 -6.09 8.93 13.55
N TYR A 99 -5.01 9.52 13.04
CA TYR A 99 -4.46 10.75 13.61
C TYR A 99 -5.46 11.92 13.52
N PHE A 100 -6.19 12.06 12.41
CA PHE A 100 -7.23 13.07 12.30
C PHE A 100 -8.37 12.85 13.31
N GLU A 101 -8.78 11.60 13.53
CA GLU A 101 -9.77 11.26 14.56
C GLU A 101 -9.31 11.70 15.95
N TRP A 102 -8.03 11.46 16.28
CA TRP A 102 -7.44 11.90 17.54
C TRP A 102 -7.45 13.43 17.68
N VAL A 103 -7.06 14.18 16.64
CA VAL A 103 -7.09 15.66 16.64
C VAL A 103 -8.52 16.17 16.85
N GLN A 104 -9.47 15.70 16.06
CA GLN A 104 -10.89 16.11 16.17
C GLN A 104 -11.47 15.78 17.56
N SER A 105 -11.05 14.66 18.15
CA SER A 105 -11.48 14.23 19.49
C SER A 105 -10.96 15.14 20.60
N ILE A 106 -9.78 15.74 20.44
CA ILE A 106 -9.22 16.72 21.38
C ILE A 106 -9.92 18.06 21.22
N ASP A 107 -10.04 18.54 19.99
CA ASP A 107 -10.58 19.88 19.69
C ASP A 107 -12.11 19.94 19.79
N LYS A 108 -12.78 18.78 19.87
CA LYS A 108 -14.26 18.64 19.83
C LYS A 108 -14.89 19.32 18.61
N TYR A 109 -14.13 19.39 17.53
CA TYR A 109 -14.55 19.95 16.25
C TYR A 109 -14.33 18.90 15.18
N TYR A 110 -15.42 18.49 14.54
CA TYR A 110 -15.42 17.42 13.55
C TYR A 110 -15.44 18.01 12.15
N TRP A 111 -14.53 17.54 11.31
CA TRP A 111 -14.40 17.92 9.92
C TRP A 111 -15.39 17.12 9.07
N ASP A 112 -15.83 17.70 7.96
CA ASP A 112 -16.58 16.96 6.96
C ASP A 112 -15.67 16.02 6.14
N GLU A 113 -16.29 15.13 5.38
CA GLU A 113 -15.59 14.15 4.54
C GLU A 113 -14.66 14.82 3.52
N MET A 114 -15.07 15.98 2.97
CA MET A 114 -14.28 16.70 1.97
C MET A 114 -13.00 17.26 2.59
N GLU A 115 -13.10 17.85 3.78
CA GLU A 115 -11.95 18.36 4.53
C GLU A 115 -11.00 17.22 4.93
N ILE A 116 -11.53 16.07 5.36
CA ILE A 116 -10.73 14.88 5.67
C ILE A 116 -9.96 14.40 4.43
N HIS A 117 -10.64 14.28 3.27
CA HIS A 117 -10.01 13.85 2.03
C HIS A 117 -8.92 14.81 1.54
N GLN A 118 -9.17 16.13 1.58
CA GLN A 118 -8.17 17.13 1.18
C GLN A 118 -6.94 17.10 2.09
N ARG A 119 -7.15 16.96 3.41
CA ARG A 119 -6.05 16.84 4.37
C ARG A 119 -5.25 15.56 4.15
N LEU A 120 -5.94 14.44 3.90
CA LEU A 120 -5.32 13.15 3.61
C LEU A 120 -4.48 13.21 2.34
N GLU A 121 -5.05 13.69 1.23
CA GLU A 121 -4.38 13.82 -0.05
C GLU A 121 -3.07 14.62 0.09
N ARG A 122 -3.12 15.76 0.77
CA ARG A 122 -1.93 16.60 1.00
C ARG A 122 -0.83 15.87 1.75
N ILE A 123 -1.17 15.09 2.79
CA ILE A 123 -0.18 14.35 3.58
C ILE A 123 0.41 13.20 2.75
N MET A 124 -0.44 12.42 2.08
CA MET A 124 -0.01 11.29 1.26
C MET A 124 0.86 11.74 0.08
N ALA A 125 0.45 12.79 -0.64
CA ALA A 125 1.21 13.35 -1.75
C ALA A 125 2.59 13.87 -1.30
N LYS A 126 2.64 14.59 -0.17
CA LYS A 126 3.91 15.08 0.39
C LYS A 126 4.84 13.93 0.81
N ALA A 127 4.29 12.88 1.43
CA ALA A 127 5.06 11.71 1.83
C ALA A 127 5.61 10.97 0.60
N PHE A 128 4.78 10.74 -0.42
CA PHE A 128 5.20 10.13 -1.67
C PHE A 128 6.29 10.94 -2.38
N GLN A 129 6.11 12.25 -2.53
CA GLN A 129 7.10 13.13 -3.17
C GLN A 129 8.45 13.12 -2.44
N ALA A 130 8.43 13.17 -1.10
CA ALA A 130 9.65 13.11 -0.30
C ALA A 130 10.39 11.77 -0.48
N THR A 131 9.67 10.66 -0.44
CA THR A 131 10.24 9.32 -0.65
C THR A 131 10.77 9.14 -2.07
N LEU A 132 10.01 9.58 -3.08
CA LEU A 132 10.42 9.51 -4.48
C LEU A 132 11.68 10.34 -4.73
N ALA A 133 11.73 11.56 -4.20
CA ALA A 133 12.93 12.40 -4.29
C ALA A 133 14.14 11.71 -3.64
N GLU A 134 13.97 11.11 -2.47
CA GLU A 134 15.05 10.38 -1.79
C GLU A 134 15.53 9.16 -2.59
N SER A 135 14.59 8.41 -3.17
CA SER A 135 14.87 7.27 -4.05
C SER A 135 15.69 7.68 -5.27
N ILE A 136 15.28 8.75 -5.96
CA ILE A 136 15.98 9.27 -7.14
C ILE A 136 17.37 9.80 -6.76
N ASN A 137 17.46 10.62 -5.71
CA ASN A 137 18.71 11.27 -5.30
C ASN A 137 19.78 10.27 -4.89
N ARG A 138 19.39 9.20 -4.18
CA ARG A 138 20.31 8.16 -3.71
C ARG A 138 20.44 6.97 -4.65
N LYS A 139 19.61 6.90 -5.70
CA LYS A 139 19.53 5.77 -6.65
C LYS A 139 19.27 4.45 -5.92
N VAL A 140 18.31 4.45 -5.00
CA VAL A 140 17.87 3.28 -4.23
C VAL A 140 16.39 3.00 -4.49
N SER A 141 15.92 1.80 -4.18
CA SER A 141 14.49 1.46 -4.34
C SER A 141 13.60 2.36 -3.48
N MET A 142 12.33 2.48 -3.86
CA MET A 142 11.32 3.22 -3.09
C MET A 142 11.20 2.71 -1.65
N ARG A 143 11.34 1.39 -1.43
CA ARG A 143 11.32 0.77 -0.10
C ARG A 143 12.48 1.25 0.76
N VAL A 144 13.70 1.20 0.24
CA VAL A 144 14.89 1.69 0.95
C VAL A 144 14.78 3.19 1.22
N ALA A 145 14.33 3.98 0.24
CA ALA A 145 14.11 5.41 0.40
C ALA A 145 13.08 5.72 1.49
N ALA A 146 11.99 4.95 1.56
CA ALA A 146 10.95 5.13 2.57
C ALA A 146 11.51 4.89 3.98
N TYR A 147 12.35 3.85 4.15
CA TYR A 147 13.06 3.59 5.41
C TYR A 147 14.00 4.74 5.78
N ILE A 148 14.78 5.25 4.82
CA ILE A 148 15.69 6.37 5.06
C ILE A 148 14.91 7.60 5.55
N VAL A 149 13.81 7.97 4.86
CA VAL A 149 12.97 9.11 5.26
C VAL A 149 12.39 8.90 6.66
N ALA A 150 11.89 7.70 6.96
CA ALA A 150 11.28 7.38 8.26
C ALA A 150 12.31 7.44 9.40
N VAL A 151 13.44 6.74 9.25
CA VAL A 151 14.49 6.66 10.28
C VAL A 151 15.11 8.03 10.54
N ASN A 152 15.40 8.81 9.48
CA ASN A 152 15.98 10.14 9.64
C ASN A 152 15.08 11.08 10.46
N ARG A 153 13.75 11.01 10.27
CA ARG A 153 12.80 11.82 11.05
C ARG A 153 12.84 11.46 12.53
N VAL A 154 12.89 10.18 12.87
CA VAL A 154 12.96 9.72 14.26
C VAL A 154 14.30 10.06 14.89
N ALA A 155 15.40 9.79 14.18
CA ALA A 155 16.76 10.11 14.65
C ALA A 155 16.93 11.61 14.92
N GLU A 156 16.45 12.47 14.04
CA GLU A 156 16.51 13.92 14.25
C GLU A 156 15.69 14.36 15.46
N ALA A 157 14.48 13.80 15.65
CA ALA A 157 13.67 14.08 16.84
C ALA A 157 14.35 13.63 18.13
N MET A 158 15.05 12.48 18.12
CA MET A 158 15.82 11.98 19.27
C MET A 158 16.99 12.91 19.59
N ARG A 159 17.73 13.35 18.57
CA ARG A 159 18.86 14.27 18.70
C ARG A 159 18.43 15.62 19.27
N LEU A 160 17.33 16.20 18.77
CA LEU A 160 16.78 17.46 19.26
C LEU A 160 16.29 17.37 20.73
N ARG A 161 15.96 16.17 21.21
CA ARG A 161 15.58 15.91 22.60
C ARG A 161 16.77 15.55 23.50
N GLY A 162 17.98 15.44 22.95
CA GLY A 162 19.18 15.04 23.69
C GLY A 162 19.19 13.58 24.14
N TRP A 163 18.43 12.71 23.47
CA TRP A 163 18.38 11.28 23.79
C TRP A 163 19.54 10.50 23.15
N ALA A 164 20.14 11.05 22.09
CA ALA A 164 21.28 10.52 21.34
C ALA A 164 22.10 11.67 20.74
#